data_AF-A0AAU1JAC6-F1
#
_entry.id   AF-A0AAU1JAC6-F1
#
_cell.length_a   1.000
_cell.length_b   1.000
_cell.length_c   1.000
_cell.angle_alpha   90.00
_cell.angle_beta   90.00
_cell.angle_gamma   90.00
#
_symmetry.space_group_name_H-M   'P 1'
#
loop_
_entity.id
_entity.type
_entity.pdbx_description
1 polymer ?
#
loop_
_entity_poly.entity_id
_entity_poly.type
_entity_poly.pdbx_seq_one_letter_code
_entity_poly.pdbx_strand_id
1 'polypeptide(L)'
;MVRVLVSIVGGGLTGVALYTLRSIGGVYVFGAVGAVLGALAMLGADLYHRTASLTEVRITVPQLSELTFVVNDHTRAVSWQLFVESVTRISTQRLDDDEGLLREALTSLYGLFATTRDILKAARPTSHGEGITVEYLAVNLLNRELRPFLSKWHPRLREFENTHPELHESAWADATECRSELTLLQDQTREYVLSFARLAGVRDPELMVGALAPTRQTPSPRRGQ
;
A
#
# COMPACT_ATOMS: atom_id res chain seq x y z
N MET A 1 39.32 -10.96 -9.06
CA MET A 1 39.05 -12.11 -9.95
C MET A 1 38.13 -11.77 -11.12
N VAL A 2 36.98 -11.12 -10.91
CA VAL A 2 36.00 -10.78 -11.99
C VAL A 2 36.60 -9.98 -13.15
N ARG A 3 37.48 -9.00 -12.88
CA ARG A 3 38.14 -8.19 -13.94
C ARG A 3 39.04 -9.00 -14.89
N VAL A 4 39.68 -10.07 -14.41
CA VAL A 4 40.58 -10.91 -15.22
C VAL A 4 39.78 -11.87 -16.09
N LEU A 5 38.66 -12.38 -15.58
CA LEU A 5 37.71 -13.20 -16.34
C LEU A 5 37.11 -12.41 -17.53
N VAL A 6 36.78 -11.13 -17.32
CA VAL A 6 36.29 -10.26 -18.39
C VAL A 6 37.33 -10.07 -19.50
N SER A 7 38.61 -9.92 -19.16
CA SER A 7 39.70 -9.77 -20.13
C SER A 7 39.93 -11.04 -20.96
N ILE A 8 39.86 -12.21 -20.34
CA ILE A 8 40.06 -13.51 -21.00
C ILE A 8 38.91 -13.80 -21.97
N VAL A 9 37.67 -13.54 -21.55
CA VAL A 9 36.47 -13.71 -22.39
C VAL A 9 36.47 -12.70 -23.54
N GLY A 10 36.84 -11.44 -23.28
CA GLY A 10 36.95 -10.41 -24.31
C GLY A 10 38.04 -10.70 -25.35
N GLY A 11 39.20 -11.19 -24.91
CA GLY A 11 40.29 -11.61 -25.79
C GLY A 11 39.91 -12.80 -26.67
N GLY A 12 39.20 -13.79 -26.10
CA GLY A 12 38.69 -14.95 -26.84
C GLY A 12 37.69 -14.57 -27.93
N LEU A 13 36.73 -13.70 -27.62
CA LEU A 13 35.75 -13.19 -28.58
C LEU A 13 36.41 -12.42 -29.72
N THR A 14 37.43 -11.62 -29.42
CA THR A 14 38.19 -10.85 -30.41
C THR A 14 38.98 -11.78 -31.34
N GLY A 15 39.57 -12.86 -30.80
CA GLY A 15 40.28 -13.86 -31.59
C GLY A 15 39.36 -14.65 -32.54
N VAL A 16 38.18 -15.05 -32.08
CA VAL A 16 37.17 -15.74 -32.90
C VAL A 16 36.63 -14.82 -34.01
N ALA A 17 36.44 -13.53 -33.72
CA ALA A 17 36.04 -12.54 -34.72
C ALA A 17 37.08 -12.36 -35.83
N LEU A 18 38.37 -12.31 -35.48
CA LEU A 18 39.45 -12.18 -36.47
C LEU A 18 39.67 -13.47 -37.29
N TYR A 19 39.49 -14.64 -36.67
CA TYR A 19 39.61 -15.92 -37.37
C TYR A 19 38.49 -16.14 -38.39
N THR A 20 37.26 -15.80 -38.02
CA THR A 20 36.07 -15.91 -38.90
C THR A 20 36.10 -14.91 -40.05
N LEU A 21 36.72 -13.73 -39.86
CA LEU A 21 36.91 -12.72 -40.91
C LEU A 21 37.89 -13.17 -42.01
N ARG A 22 38.81 -14.09 -41.69
CA ARG A 22 39.85 -14.55 -42.63
C ARG A 22 39.42 -15.71 -43.53
N SER A 23 38.34 -16.44 -43.20
CA SER A 23 38.03 -17.72 -43.86
C SER A 23 36.70 -17.82 -44.61
N ILE A 24 35.88 -16.76 -44.71
CA ILE A 24 34.50 -16.92 -45.23
C ILE A 24 34.09 -15.79 -46.20
N GLY A 25 33.59 -16.19 -47.39
CA GLY A 25 33.04 -15.30 -48.41
C GLY A 25 31.89 -14.42 -47.86
N GLY A 26 31.83 -13.19 -48.39
CA GLY A 26 31.20 -12.02 -47.74
C GLY A 26 29.75 -12.11 -47.25
N VAL A 27 28.98 -13.14 -47.62
CA VAL A 27 27.58 -13.29 -47.22
C VAL A 27 27.43 -13.67 -45.74
N TYR A 28 28.33 -14.50 -45.19
CA TYR A 28 28.21 -14.98 -43.80
C TYR A 28 28.67 -13.95 -42.76
N VAL A 29 29.48 -12.97 -43.16
CA VAL A 29 29.96 -11.89 -42.29
C VAL A 29 28.80 -10.98 -41.87
N PHE A 30 27.89 -10.65 -42.80
CA PHE A 30 26.72 -9.84 -42.49
C PHE A 30 25.77 -10.54 -41.52
N GLY A 31 25.58 -11.85 -41.66
CA GLY A 31 24.76 -12.64 -40.73
C GLY A 31 25.32 -12.66 -39.32
N ALA A 32 26.64 -12.85 -39.17
CA ALA A 32 27.29 -12.88 -37.86
C ALA A 32 27.24 -11.51 -37.16
N VAL A 33 27.51 -10.42 -37.88
CA VAL A 33 27.44 -9.06 -37.33
C VAL A 33 26.01 -8.69 -36.93
N GLY A 34 25.02 -9.05 -37.76
CA GLY A 34 23.61 -8.84 -37.44
C GLY A 34 23.16 -9.58 -36.18
N ALA A 35 23.59 -10.83 -36.00
CA ALA A 35 23.26 -11.62 -34.80
C ALA A 35 23.86 -11.01 -33.53
N VAL A 36 25.10 -10.51 -33.59
CA VAL A 36 25.75 -9.86 -32.44
C VAL A 36 25.06 -8.54 -32.09
N LEU A 37 24.76 -7.69 -33.10
CA LEU A 37 24.03 -6.44 -32.87
C LEU A 37 22.63 -6.68 -32.32
N GLY A 38 21.92 -7.69 -32.83
CA GLY A 38 20.60 -8.09 -32.32
C GLY A 38 20.66 -8.56 -30.86
N ALA A 39 21.64 -9.40 -30.51
CA ALA A 39 21.83 -9.86 -29.14
C ALA A 39 22.18 -8.72 -28.18
N LEU A 40 23.03 -7.77 -28.61
CA LEU A 40 23.35 -6.58 -27.82
C LEU A 40 22.16 -5.65 -27.63
N ALA A 41 21.35 -5.43 -28.68
CA ALA A 41 20.13 -4.64 -28.58
C ALA A 41 19.09 -5.29 -27.64
N MET A 42 18.93 -6.62 -27.72
CA MET A 42 18.02 -7.38 -26.85
C MET A 42 18.47 -7.36 -25.39
N LEU A 43 19.77 -7.53 -25.12
CA LEU A 43 20.35 -7.39 -23.78
C LEU A 43 20.20 -5.95 -23.25
N GLY A 44 20.44 -4.95 -24.09
CA GLY A 44 20.23 -3.54 -23.74
C GLY A 44 18.77 -3.25 -23.37
N ALA A 45 17.82 -3.78 -24.13
CA ALA A 45 16.39 -3.64 -23.85
C ALA A 45 15.98 -4.37 -22.56
N ASP A 46 16.46 -5.60 -22.32
CA ASP A 46 16.18 -6.35 -21.09
C ASP A 46 16.76 -5.64 -19.85
N LEU A 47 17.99 -5.13 -19.94
CA LEU A 47 18.61 -4.34 -18.86
C LEU A 47 17.89 -3.02 -18.62
N TYR A 48 17.44 -2.34 -19.68
CA TYR A 48 16.66 -1.11 -19.58
C TYR A 48 15.30 -1.37 -18.92
N HIS A 49 14.56 -2.40 -19.33
CA HIS A 49 13.28 -2.74 -18.71
C HIS A 49 13.42 -3.16 -17.24
N ARG A 50 14.52 -3.83 -16.87
CA ARG A 50 14.79 -4.19 -15.47
C ARG A 50 15.16 -3.01 -14.58
N THR A 51 15.74 -1.94 -15.14
CA THR A 51 16.21 -0.77 -14.38
C THR A 51 15.24 0.41 -14.43
N ALA A 52 14.43 0.52 -15.49
CA ALA A 52 13.44 1.58 -15.67
C ALA A 52 12.19 1.45 -14.78
N SER A 53 12.03 0.34 -14.04
CA SER A 53 10.94 0.17 -13.05
C SER A 53 11.17 0.93 -11.73
N LEU A 54 12.29 1.63 -11.57
CA LEU A 54 12.55 2.52 -10.45
C LEU A 54 12.06 3.95 -10.76
N THR A 55 10.78 4.10 -11.08
CA THR A 55 10.18 5.44 -11.15
C THR A 55 9.88 5.89 -9.72
N GLU A 56 10.87 6.48 -9.05
CA GLU A 56 10.71 7.15 -7.76
C GLU A 56 9.83 8.40 -7.95
N VAL A 57 8.52 8.26 -7.77
CA VAL A 57 7.60 9.39 -7.85
C VAL A 57 7.56 10.10 -6.51
N ARG A 58 8.29 11.23 -6.42
CA ARG A 58 8.28 12.12 -5.25
C ARG A 58 6.98 12.91 -5.22
N ILE A 59 5.99 12.46 -4.45
CA ILE A 59 4.71 13.18 -4.27
C ILE A 59 4.80 14.05 -3.02
N THR A 60 4.69 15.37 -3.19
CA THR A 60 4.61 16.35 -2.09
C THR A 60 3.14 16.61 -1.74
N VAL A 61 2.74 16.41 -0.49
CA VAL A 61 1.36 16.66 -0.02
C VAL A 61 1.33 17.96 0.80
N PRO A 62 0.52 18.97 0.42
CA PRO A 62 0.60 20.33 1.01
C PRO A 62 -0.02 20.49 2.41
N GLN A 63 -0.67 19.46 2.97
CA GLN A 63 -1.34 19.51 4.28
C GLN A 63 -0.60 18.74 5.38
N LEU A 64 0.40 17.94 4.99
CA LEU A 64 1.22 17.15 5.89
C LEU A 64 2.67 17.60 5.69
N SER A 65 3.16 18.39 6.65
CA SER A 65 4.56 18.81 6.81
C SER A 65 5.55 17.97 5.99
N GLU A 66 5.90 18.43 4.79
CA GLU A 66 6.91 17.89 3.86
C GLU A 66 7.26 16.39 3.98
N LEU A 67 6.26 15.50 3.90
CA LEU A 67 6.53 14.06 3.89
C LEU A 67 6.85 13.60 2.46
N THR A 68 8.12 13.30 2.22
CA THR A 68 8.54 12.62 0.98
C THR A 68 8.15 11.14 1.10
N PHE A 69 7.54 10.56 0.06
CA PHE A 69 7.19 9.13 0.02
C PHE A 69 8.01 8.40 -1.03
N VAL A 70 8.44 7.19 -0.67
CA VAL A 70 9.11 6.28 -1.60
C VAL A 70 8.06 5.46 -2.33
N VAL A 71 7.93 5.66 -3.64
CA VAL A 71 6.97 4.92 -4.47
C VAL A 71 7.71 4.12 -5.53
N ASN A 72 7.57 2.80 -5.49
CA ASN A 72 7.94 1.87 -6.56
C ASN A 72 6.73 0.96 -6.86
N ASP A 73 6.80 0.13 -7.90
CA ASP A 73 5.68 -0.74 -8.30
C ASP A 73 5.23 -1.71 -7.19
N HIS A 74 6.16 -2.17 -6.36
CA HIS A 74 5.86 -3.04 -5.22
C HIS A 74 5.13 -2.28 -4.11
N THR A 75 5.61 -1.09 -3.73
CA THR A 75 4.95 -0.21 -2.77
C THR A 75 3.55 0.16 -3.25
N ARG A 76 3.37 0.42 -4.54
CA ARG A 76 2.07 0.69 -5.16
C ARG A 76 1.11 -0.48 -4.97
N ALA A 77 1.56 -1.70 -5.26
CA ALA A 77 0.75 -2.91 -5.12
C ALA A 77 0.34 -3.19 -3.66
N VAL A 78 1.27 -3.04 -2.72
CA VAL A 78 0.98 -3.18 -1.28
C VAL A 78 0.00 -2.11 -0.80
N SER A 79 0.22 -0.86 -1.22
CA SER A 79 -0.66 0.26 -0.87
C SER A 79 -2.07 0.07 -1.42
N TRP A 80 -2.21 -0.50 -2.63
CA TRP A 80 -3.51 -0.85 -3.21
C TRP A 80 -4.24 -1.89 -2.38
N GLN A 81 -3.56 -2.97 -1.96
CA GLN A 81 -4.17 -4.00 -1.10
C GLN A 81 -4.65 -3.41 0.22
N LEU A 82 -3.82 -2.60 0.89
CA LEU A 82 -4.17 -1.95 2.15
C LEU A 82 -5.34 -0.97 2.00
N PHE A 83 -5.37 -0.21 0.90
CA PHE A 83 -6.45 0.71 0.59
C PHE A 83 -7.78 -0.04 0.38
N VAL A 84 -7.79 -1.09 -0.44
CA VAL A 84 -8.98 -1.90 -0.72
C VAL A 84 -9.51 -2.55 0.56
N GLU A 85 -8.64 -3.20 1.34
CA GLU A 85 -9.04 -3.82 2.61
C GLU A 85 -9.61 -2.81 3.61
N SER A 86 -9.08 -1.58 3.59
CA SER A 86 -9.55 -0.53 4.50
C SER A 86 -10.90 0.05 4.06
N VAL A 87 -11.08 0.36 2.78
CA VAL A 87 -12.29 1.06 2.27
C VAL A 87 -13.51 0.15 2.13
N THR A 88 -13.30 -1.17 2.02
CA THR A 88 -14.38 -2.15 1.82
C THR A 88 -14.92 -2.75 3.13
N ARG A 89 -14.27 -2.51 4.26
CA ARG A 89 -14.69 -3.06 5.55
C ARG A 89 -15.57 -2.08 6.32
N ILE A 90 -16.60 -2.64 6.96
CA ILE A 90 -17.57 -1.94 7.84
C ILE A 90 -16.86 -1.09 8.91
N SER A 91 -15.64 -1.45 9.31
CA SER A 91 -14.85 -0.70 10.29
C SER A 91 -14.49 0.73 9.88
N THR A 92 -14.58 1.08 8.59
CA THR A 92 -14.36 2.44 8.09
C THR A 92 -15.64 3.10 7.60
N GLN A 93 -16.82 2.51 7.78
CA GLN A 93 -18.09 3.16 7.46
C GLN A 93 -18.76 3.59 8.77
N ARG A 94 -19.18 4.86 8.84
CA ARG A 94 -19.96 5.33 9.99
C ARG A 94 -21.27 4.56 10.01
N LEU A 95 -21.53 3.90 11.14
CA LEU A 95 -22.86 3.45 11.48
C LEU A 95 -23.56 4.63 12.16
N ASP A 96 -24.85 4.83 11.89
CA ASP A 96 -25.65 5.77 12.69
C ASP A 96 -25.70 5.29 14.15
N ASP A 97 -25.96 6.21 15.10
CA ASP A 97 -25.80 5.94 16.54
C ASP A 97 -26.62 4.73 17.02
N ASP A 98 -27.71 4.42 16.34
CA ASP A 98 -28.67 3.33 16.56
C ASP A 98 -28.54 2.15 15.58
N GLU A 99 -27.63 2.21 14.61
CA GLU A 99 -27.40 1.16 13.62
C GLU A 99 -26.12 0.35 13.89
N GLY A 100 -26.14 -0.91 13.44
CA GLY A 100 -25.04 -1.87 13.52
C GLY A 100 -24.67 -2.36 14.92
N LEU A 101 -24.03 -3.53 14.99
CA LEU A 101 -23.60 -4.16 16.25
C LEU A 101 -22.13 -3.83 16.54
N LEU A 102 -21.82 -3.38 17.76
CA LEU A 102 -20.45 -3.18 18.26
C LEU A 102 -19.63 -4.47 18.11
N ARG A 103 -20.23 -5.63 18.38
CA ARG A 103 -19.56 -6.93 18.16
C ARG A 103 -19.05 -7.08 16.73
N GLU A 104 -19.85 -6.71 15.73
CA GLU A 104 -19.49 -6.80 14.32
C GLU A 104 -18.40 -5.77 13.96
N ALA A 105 -18.53 -4.54 14.46
CA ALA A 105 -17.53 -3.49 14.25
C ALA A 105 -16.15 -3.89 14.82
N LEU A 106 -16.11 -4.37 16.07
CA LEU A 106 -14.89 -4.83 16.73
C LEU A 106 -14.28 -6.04 16.02
N THR A 107 -15.11 -6.96 15.53
CA THR A 107 -14.67 -8.12 14.74
C THR A 107 -14.08 -7.69 13.41
N SER A 108 -14.71 -6.73 12.72
CA SER A 108 -14.24 -6.17 11.46
C SER A 108 -12.88 -5.47 11.61
N LEU A 109 -12.71 -4.66 12.67
CA LEU A 109 -11.44 -4.02 13.01
C LEU A 109 -10.34 -5.04 13.35
N TYR A 110 -10.66 -6.11 14.08
CA TYR A 110 -9.70 -7.19 14.35
C TYR A 110 -9.29 -7.92 13.06
N GLY A 111 -10.26 -8.15 12.16
CA GLY A 111 -10.00 -8.70 10.82
C GLY A 111 -9.05 -7.80 10.02
N LEU A 112 -9.29 -6.48 10.00
CA LEU A 112 -8.41 -5.51 9.35
C LEU A 112 -6.98 -5.56 9.94
N PHE A 113 -6.87 -5.67 11.27
CA PHE A 113 -5.58 -5.81 11.94
C PHE A 113 -4.82 -7.05 11.46
N ALA A 114 -5.50 -8.20 11.41
CA ALA A 114 -4.91 -9.46 10.96
C ALA A 114 -4.50 -9.39 9.47
N THR A 115 -5.41 -8.97 8.59
CA THR A 115 -5.16 -8.89 7.15
C THR A 115 -4.03 -7.91 6.81
N THR A 116 -3.97 -6.76 7.48
CA THR A 116 -2.86 -5.80 7.32
C THR A 116 -1.52 -6.44 7.69
N ARG A 117 -1.46 -7.23 8.77
CA ARG A 117 -0.24 -7.96 9.13
C ARG A 117 0.14 -9.01 8.09
N ASP A 118 -0.85 -9.68 7.50
CA ASP A 118 -0.61 -10.69 6.46
C ASP A 118 -0.07 -10.04 5.17
N ILE A 119 -0.65 -8.91 4.76
CA ILE A 119 -0.14 -8.10 3.64
C ILE A 119 1.31 -7.68 3.90
N LEU A 120 1.62 -7.16 5.08
CA LEU A 120 2.99 -6.75 5.43
C LEU A 120 3.97 -7.93 5.49
N LYS A 121 3.54 -9.11 5.96
CA LYS A 121 4.38 -10.32 6.00
C LYS A 121 4.67 -10.86 4.60
N ALA A 122 3.72 -10.74 3.67
CA ALA A 122 3.87 -11.15 2.28
C ALA A 122 4.70 -10.14 1.47
N ALA A 123 4.71 -8.87 1.88
CA ALA A 123 5.48 -7.82 1.25
C ALA A 123 6.99 -7.98 1.49
N ARG A 124 7.80 -7.58 0.50
CA ARG A 124 9.23 -7.34 0.71
C ARG A 124 9.44 -5.96 1.34
N PRO A 125 10.38 -5.81 2.28
CA PRO A 125 10.68 -4.50 2.87
C PRO A 125 11.15 -3.50 1.80
N THR A 126 10.64 -2.27 1.88
CA THR A 126 11.15 -1.15 1.09
C THR A 126 12.64 -0.93 1.42
N SER A 127 13.51 -1.21 0.45
CA SER A 127 14.97 -1.32 0.68
C SER A 127 15.75 -0.04 0.36
N HIS A 128 15.15 0.93 -0.35
CA HIS A 128 15.79 2.15 -0.84
C HIS A 128 14.80 3.31 -0.93
N GLY A 129 15.27 4.53 -0.66
CA GLY A 129 14.52 5.79 -0.79
C GLY A 129 14.46 6.58 0.52
N GLU A 130 14.56 7.91 0.42
CA GLU A 130 14.37 8.82 1.54
C GLU A 130 12.87 9.15 1.66
N GLY A 131 12.24 8.84 2.80
CA GLY A 131 10.82 9.17 3.00
C GLY A 131 10.04 8.22 3.91
N ILE A 132 8.75 8.52 4.08
CA ILE A 132 7.80 7.63 4.73
C ILE A 132 7.42 6.50 3.78
N THR A 133 7.41 5.28 4.30
CA THR A 133 7.05 4.09 3.54
C THR A 133 5.63 3.62 3.85
N VAL A 134 5.06 2.78 2.99
CA VAL A 134 3.74 2.17 3.22
C VAL A 134 3.72 1.32 4.50
N GLU A 135 4.82 0.63 4.80
CA GLU A 135 4.97 -0.19 5.99
C GLU A 135 4.95 0.66 7.25
N TYR A 136 5.58 1.84 7.23
CA TYR A 136 5.50 2.80 8.34
C TYR A 136 4.05 3.21 8.60
N LEU A 137 3.30 3.60 7.57
CA LEU A 137 1.90 3.98 7.70
C LEU A 137 1.05 2.82 8.24
N ALA A 138 1.21 1.61 7.69
CA ALA A 138 0.48 0.43 8.11
C ALA A 138 0.80 0.04 9.56
N VAL A 139 2.07 0.06 9.96
CA VAL A 139 2.48 -0.25 11.35
C VAL A 139 1.93 0.79 12.33
N ASN A 140 1.89 2.07 11.96
CA ASN A 140 1.29 3.11 12.80
C ASN A 140 -0.23 2.93 12.90
N LEU A 141 -0.94 2.67 11.80
CA LEU A 141 -2.36 2.32 11.82
C LEU A 141 -2.64 1.16 12.78
N LEU A 142 -1.83 0.09 12.71
CA LEU A 142 -1.99 -1.08 13.57
C LEU A 142 -1.73 -0.77 15.05
N ASN A 143 -0.63 -0.10 15.36
CA ASN A 143 -0.13 0.00 16.74
C ASN A 143 -0.61 1.25 17.48
N ARG A 144 -0.88 2.35 16.77
CA ARG A 144 -1.32 3.61 17.37
C ARG A 144 -2.84 3.75 17.39
N GLU A 145 -3.50 3.26 16.34
CA GLU A 145 -4.96 3.40 16.21
C GLU A 145 -5.66 2.11 16.64
N LEU A 146 -5.45 1.01 15.91
CA LEU A 146 -6.24 -0.21 16.09
C LEU A 146 -5.94 -0.95 17.40
N ARG A 147 -4.66 -1.13 17.75
CA ARG A 147 -4.27 -1.93 18.92
C ARG A 147 -4.81 -1.37 20.23
N PRO A 148 -4.63 -0.08 20.56
CA PRO A 148 -5.14 0.46 21.83
C PRO A 148 -6.66 0.32 21.95
N PHE A 149 -7.38 0.63 20.87
CA PHE A 149 -8.83 0.50 20.80
C PHE A 149 -9.28 -0.95 21.02
N LEU A 150 -8.73 -1.89 20.24
CA LEU A 150 -9.09 -3.31 20.33
C LEU A 150 -8.72 -3.90 21.69
N SER A 151 -7.56 -3.54 22.25
CA SER A 151 -7.13 -4.01 23.58
C SER A 151 -8.01 -3.50 24.71
N LYS A 152 -8.58 -2.29 24.59
CA LYS A 152 -9.54 -1.75 25.55
C LYS A 152 -10.90 -2.44 25.43
N TRP A 153 -11.45 -2.52 24.22
CA TRP A 153 -12.87 -2.82 24.04
C TRP A 153 -13.20 -4.30 23.84
N HIS A 154 -12.36 -5.10 23.17
CA HIS A 154 -12.64 -6.53 22.97
C HIS A 154 -12.85 -7.31 24.26
N PRO A 155 -11.98 -7.19 25.28
CA PRO A 155 -12.14 -7.94 26.52
C PRO A 155 -13.40 -7.50 27.29
N ARG A 156 -13.70 -6.20 27.30
CA ARG A 156 -14.86 -5.65 28.01
C ARG A 156 -16.19 -6.10 27.41
N LEU A 157 -16.30 -6.02 26.08
CA LEU A 157 -17.50 -6.50 25.38
C LEU A 157 -17.69 -8.00 25.60
N ARG A 158 -16.61 -8.79 25.48
CA ARG A 158 -16.66 -10.23 25.72
C ARG A 158 -17.10 -10.57 27.14
N GLU A 159 -16.62 -9.84 28.14
CA GLU A 159 -17.01 -10.05 29.54
C GLU A 159 -18.50 -9.78 29.75
N PHE A 160 -19.02 -8.69 29.18
CA PHE A 160 -20.44 -8.37 29.21
C PHE A 160 -21.28 -9.48 28.57
N GLU A 161 -20.91 -9.92 27.37
CA GLU A 161 -21.62 -10.96 26.61
C GLU A 161 -21.58 -12.31 27.31
N ASN A 162 -20.50 -12.64 28.01
CA ASN A 162 -20.39 -13.87 28.80
C ASN A 162 -21.24 -13.82 30.07
N THR A 163 -21.33 -12.64 30.71
CA THR A 163 -22.08 -12.47 31.96
C THR A 163 -23.59 -12.34 31.72
N HIS A 164 -23.97 -11.76 30.58
CA HIS A 164 -25.35 -11.47 30.22
C HIS A 164 -25.66 -11.92 28.78
N PRO A 165 -25.64 -13.23 28.49
CA PRO A 165 -25.79 -13.75 27.13
C PRO A 165 -27.16 -13.42 26.49
N GLU A 166 -28.18 -13.17 27.30
CA GLU A 166 -29.53 -12.80 26.89
C GLU A 166 -29.73 -11.29 26.65
N LEU A 167 -28.80 -10.44 27.13
CA LEU A 167 -28.93 -9.00 26.98
C LEU A 167 -28.33 -8.52 25.66
N HIS A 168 -29.01 -7.57 25.02
CA HIS A 168 -28.48 -6.87 23.87
C HIS A 168 -27.36 -5.91 24.29
N GLU A 169 -26.40 -5.63 23.39
CA GLU A 169 -25.28 -4.72 23.66
C GLU A 169 -25.71 -3.30 24.03
N SER A 170 -26.94 -2.89 23.70
CA SER A 170 -27.51 -1.61 24.14
C SER A 170 -27.73 -1.52 25.65
N ALA A 171 -27.77 -2.66 26.35
CA ALA A 171 -27.81 -2.71 27.81
C ALA A 171 -26.42 -2.68 28.45
N TRP A 172 -25.35 -2.74 27.65
CA TRP A 172 -23.98 -2.65 28.14
C TRP A 172 -23.66 -1.20 28.52
N ALA A 173 -23.27 -0.99 29.78
CA ALA A 173 -23.02 0.34 30.33
C ALA A 173 -21.98 1.16 29.53
N ASP A 174 -20.95 0.49 28.97
CA ASP A 174 -19.90 1.17 28.21
C ASP A 174 -20.21 1.29 26.71
N ALA A 175 -21.36 0.83 26.23
CA ALA A 175 -21.69 0.82 24.79
C ALA A 175 -21.60 2.21 24.15
N THR A 176 -22.14 3.22 24.83
CA THR A 176 -22.10 4.62 24.36
C THR A 176 -20.67 5.15 24.28
N GLU A 177 -19.84 4.87 25.29
CA GLU A 177 -18.42 5.27 25.28
C GLU A 177 -17.69 4.57 24.13
N CYS A 178 -17.91 3.26 23.96
CA CYS A 178 -17.32 2.47 22.88
C CYS A 178 -17.69 3.00 21.49
N ARG A 179 -18.97 3.35 21.25
CA ARG A 179 -19.42 3.97 19.99
C ARG A 179 -18.77 5.33 19.74
N SER A 180 -18.62 6.15 20.79
CA SER A 180 -17.97 7.45 20.67
C SER A 180 -16.49 7.32 20.29
N GLU A 181 -15.76 6.40 20.91
CA GLU A 181 -14.35 6.14 20.57
C GLU A 181 -14.19 5.47 19.21
N LEU A 182 -15.15 4.63 18.79
CA LEU A 182 -15.17 4.06 17.46
C LEU A 182 -15.28 5.15 16.39
N THR A 183 -16.13 6.15 16.62
CA THR A 183 -16.27 7.30 15.71
C THR A 183 -14.95 8.08 15.60
N LEU A 184 -14.29 8.34 16.74
CA LEU A 184 -12.99 9.01 16.75
C LEU A 184 -11.91 8.20 16.01
N LEU A 185 -11.89 6.88 16.21
CA LEU A 185 -11.00 5.97 15.50
C LEU A 185 -11.25 6.02 13.98
N GLN A 186 -12.51 6.02 13.55
CA GLN A 186 -12.85 6.13 12.12
C GLN A 186 -12.33 7.43 11.50
N ASP A 187 -12.45 8.54 12.22
CA ASP A 187 -11.91 9.83 11.78
C ASP A 187 -10.37 9.82 11.70
N GLN A 188 -9.69 9.23 12.69
CA GLN A 188 -8.22 9.09 12.71
C GLN A 188 -7.69 8.17 11.62
N THR A 189 -8.37 7.05 11.36
CA THR A 189 -7.94 6.06 10.36
C THR A 189 -8.10 6.58 8.92
N ARG A 190 -9.02 7.53 8.68
CA ARG A 190 -9.27 8.13 7.36
C ARG A 190 -8.01 8.65 6.69
N GLU A 191 -7.11 9.29 7.43
CA GLU A 191 -5.86 9.85 6.89
C GLU A 191 -4.91 8.76 6.39
N TYR A 192 -4.80 7.65 7.12
CA TYR A 192 -4.00 6.50 6.71
C TYR A 192 -4.56 5.88 5.42
N VAL A 193 -5.88 5.72 5.32
CA VAL A 193 -6.55 5.17 4.13
C VAL A 193 -6.30 6.04 2.90
N LEU A 194 -6.44 7.35 3.03
CA LEU A 194 -6.14 8.29 1.94
C LEU A 194 -4.67 8.24 1.54
N SER A 195 -3.77 8.05 2.50
CA SER A 195 -2.33 7.93 2.24
C SER A 195 -2.01 6.63 1.48
N PHE A 196 -2.64 5.51 1.81
CA PHE A 196 -2.54 4.28 1.01
C PHE A 196 -3.04 4.49 -0.42
N ALA A 197 -4.16 5.19 -0.60
CA ALA A 197 -4.70 5.48 -1.92
C ALA A 197 -3.74 6.33 -2.76
N ARG A 198 -3.12 7.36 -2.16
CA ARG A 198 -2.10 8.20 -2.81
C ARG A 198 -0.88 7.39 -3.24
N LEU A 199 -0.36 6.52 -2.36
CA LEU A 199 0.76 5.64 -2.68
C LEU A 199 0.42 4.61 -3.75
N ALA A 200 -0.82 4.13 -3.79
CA ALA A 200 -1.34 3.26 -4.84
C ALA A 200 -1.53 4.00 -6.18
N GLY A 201 -1.59 5.33 -6.18
CA GLY A 201 -1.89 6.14 -7.37
C GLY A 201 -3.37 6.09 -7.77
N VAL A 202 -4.24 5.89 -6.79
CA VAL A 202 -5.70 6.00 -6.98
C VAL A 202 -6.04 7.46 -7.29
N ARG A 203 -6.86 7.67 -8.32
CA ARG A 203 -7.40 8.99 -8.65
C ARG A 203 -8.65 9.24 -7.81
N ASP A 204 -8.78 10.47 -7.32
CA ASP A 204 -9.95 10.93 -6.55
C ASP A 204 -10.36 9.95 -5.43
N PRO A 205 -9.42 9.54 -4.54
CA PRO A 205 -9.68 8.52 -3.52
C PRO A 205 -10.83 8.89 -2.58
N GLU A 206 -11.12 10.18 -2.42
CA GLU A 206 -12.24 10.70 -1.65
C GLU A 206 -13.59 10.19 -2.15
N LEU A 207 -13.74 9.87 -3.44
CA LEU A 207 -14.98 9.32 -4.00
C LEU A 207 -15.20 7.87 -3.58
N MET A 208 -14.13 7.08 -3.46
CA MET A 208 -14.18 5.70 -2.99
C MET A 208 -14.33 5.64 -1.47
N VAL A 209 -13.71 6.60 -0.79
CA VAL A 209 -13.81 6.81 0.65
C VAL A 209 -15.14 7.43 1.04
N GLY A 210 -15.92 8.00 0.11
CA GLY A 210 -17.15 8.80 0.29
C GLY A 210 -18.32 8.17 1.05
N ALA A 211 -18.18 6.96 1.58
CA ALA A 211 -18.97 6.47 2.72
C ALA A 211 -18.52 7.05 4.08
N LEU A 212 -17.38 7.74 4.12
CA LEU A 212 -16.80 8.56 5.20
C LEU A 212 -17.00 10.04 4.86
N ALA A 213 -18.26 10.46 4.69
CA ALA A 213 -18.58 11.86 4.40
C ALA A 213 -18.52 12.70 5.70
N PRO A 214 -17.89 13.90 5.70
CA PRO A 214 -18.14 14.87 6.74
C PRO A 214 -19.61 15.30 6.66
N THR A 215 -20.22 15.44 7.83
CA THR A 215 -21.62 15.80 8.09
C THR A 215 -22.15 16.83 7.09
N ARG A 216 -23.34 16.58 6.52
CA ARG A 216 -24.09 17.55 5.70
C ARG A 216 -24.08 18.91 6.40
N GLN A 217 -23.53 19.94 5.76
CA GLN A 217 -23.78 21.31 6.18
C GLN A 217 -25.29 21.55 6.04
N THR A 218 -25.97 21.71 7.18
CA THR A 218 -27.34 22.21 7.23
C THR A 218 -27.36 23.58 6.55
N PRO A 219 -28.23 23.84 5.56
CA PRO A 219 -28.32 25.17 4.96
C PRO A 219 -28.74 26.15 6.06
N SER A 220 -27.93 27.19 6.24
CA SER A 220 -28.27 28.32 7.12
C SER A 220 -29.63 28.88 6.70
N PRO A 221 -30.55 29.19 7.64
CA PRO A 221 -31.84 29.74 7.27
C PRO A 221 -31.59 31.10 6.61
N ARG A 222 -32.10 31.27 5.39
CA ARG A 222 -32.10 32.56 4.69
C ARG A 222 -32.68 33.61 5.64
N ARG A 223 -31.85 34.53 6.12
CA ARG A 223 -32.35 35.79 6.68
C ARG A 223 -33.09 36.50 5.56
N GLY A 224 -34.34 36.84 5.83
CA GLY A 224 -35.19 37.58 4.93
C GLY A 224 -34.54 38.89 4.47
N GLN A 225 -34.81 39.19 3.21
CA GLN A 225 -35.15 40.52 2.73
C GLN A 225 -36.47 40.41 1.99
#